data_AF-A0A1W9VY78-F1
#
_entry.id   AF-A0A1W9VY78-F1
#
_cell.length_a   1.000
_cell.length_b   1.000
_cell.length_c   1.000
_cell.angle_alpha   90.00
_cell.angle_beta   90.00
_cell.angle_gamma   90.00
#
_symmetry.space_group_name_H-M   'P 1'
#
loop_
_entity.id
_entity.type
_entity.pdbx_description
1 polymer ?
#
loop_
_entity_poly.entity_id
_entity_poly.type
_entity_poly.pdbx_seq_one_letter_code
_entity_poly.pdbx_strand_id
1 'polypeptide(L)'
;MNKYMKQFLKLILPAAWVKSLRYTIKHNHTRRYVKQILAERKSIYVDIGAGNKKGRNGWLTLDLKQNCDLYWDLNNGLPFPDETVHKVYSSHLFEHFTFREGQQLLDECLRV
;
A
#
# COMPACT_ATOMS: atom_id res chain seq x y z
N MET A 1 3.10 -21.10 5.70
CA MET A 1 2.65 -21.73 4.43
C MET A 1 3.81 -22.49 3.81
N ASN A 2 3.71 -23.82 3.72
CA ASN A 2 4.77 -24.75 3.33
C ASN A 2 5.26 -24.51 1.87
N LYS A 3 6.56 -24.67 1.61
CA LYS A 3 7.22 -24.45 0.30
C LYS A 3 6.56 -25.25 -0.83
N TYR A 4 6.16 -26.48 -0.53
CA TYR A 4 5.47 -27.39 -1.45
C TYR A 4 4.09 -26.89 -1.88
N MET A 5 3.34 -26.29 -0.95
CA MET A 5 1.99 -25.79 -1.22
C MET A 5 2.02 -24.59 -2.19
N LYS A 6 3.04 -23.74 -2.10
CA LYS A 6 3.28 -22.64 -3.05
C LYS A 6 3.60 -23.14 -4.46
N GLN A 7 4.23 -24.31 -4.59
CA GLN A 7 4.65 -24.86 -5.87
C GLN A 7 3.50 -25.61 -6.56
N PHE A 8 2.67 -26.30 -5.78
CA PHE A 8 1.46 -26.98 -6.27
C PHE A 8 0.40 -25.99 -6.78
N LEU A 9 0.16 -24.89 -6.06
CA LEU A 9 -0.78 -23.84 -6.48
C LEU A 9 -0.38 -23.14 -7.78
N LYS A 10 0.93 -23.07 -8.12
CA LYS A 10 1.43 -22.51 -9.39
C LYS A 10 1.17 -23.44 -10.59
N LEU A 11 0.94 -24.73 -10.35
CA LEU A 11 0.78 -25.74 -11.40
C LEU A 11 -0.66 -25.81 -11.92
N ILE A 12 -1.64 -25.46 -11.07
CA ILE A 12 -3.08 -25.69 -11.33
C ILE A 12 -3.81 -24.37 -11.61
N LEU A 13 -3.34 -23.25 -11.04
CA LEU A 13 -3.94 -21.94 -11.25
C LEU A 13 -3.16 -21.18 -12.33
N PRO A 14 -3.84 -20.56 -13.31
CA PRO A 14 -3.17 -19.68 -14.26
C PRO A 14 -2.38 -18.60 -13.52
N ALA A 15 -1.21 -18.20 -14.04
CA ALA A 15 -0.34 -17.23 -13.38
C ALA A 15 -1.07 -15.92 -13.00
N ALA A 16 -2.06 -15.51 -13.80
CA ALA A 16 -2.95 -14.38 -13.52
C ALA A 16 -3.77 -14.55 -12.21
N TRP A 17 -4.28 -15.75 -11.95
CA TRP A 17 -5.04 -16.07 -10.74
C TRP A 17 -4.15 -16.08 -9.50
N VAL A 18 -2.93 -16.62 -9.62
CA VAL A 18 -1.93 -16.56 -8.55
C VAL A 18 -1.52 -15.12 -8.25
N LYS A 19 -1.34 -14.29 -9.28
CA LYS A 19 -1.03 -12.85 -9.13
C LYS A 19 -2.17 -12.10 -8.44
N SER A 20 -3.40 -12.31 -8.89
CA SER A 20 -4.61 -11.72 -8.31
C SER A 20 -4.77 -12.10 -6.84
N LEU A 21 -4.65 -13.40 -6.51
CA LEU A 21 -4.73 -13.87 -5.12
C LEU A 21 -3.65 -13.23 -4.24
N ARG A 22 -2.41 -13.14 -4.72
CA ARG A 22 -1.31 -12.49 -3.98
C ARG A 22 -1.59 -11.00 -3.75
N TYR A 23 -2.14 -10.31 -4.74
CA TYR A 23 -2.54 -8.92 -4.63
C TYR A 23 -3.62 -8.74 -3.55
N THR A 24 -4.69 -9.54 -3.59
CA THR A 24 -5.77 -9.52 -2.59
C THR A 24 -5.27 -9.81 -1.18
N ILE A 25 -4.41 -10.82 -1.00
CA ILE A 25 -3.83 -11.15 0.30
C ILE A 25 -3.03 -9.96 0.85
N LYS A 26 -2.22 -9.31 0.01
CA LYS A 26 -1.42 -8.16 0.41
C LYS A 26 -2.29 -6.95 0.76
N HIS A 27 -3.33 -6.66 -0.02
CA HIS A 27 -4.28 -5.59 0.30
C HIS A 27 -4.98 -5.83 1.64
N ASN A 28 -5.41 -7.07 1.91
CA ASN A 28 -6.02 -7.42 3.20
C ASN A 28 -5.02 -7.32 4.36
N HIS A 29 -3.75 -7.67 4.13
CA HIS A 29 -2.69 -7.46 5.12
C HIS A 29 -2.50 -5.96 5.42
N THR A 30 -2.39 -5.13 4.37
CA THR A 30 -2.32 -3.67 4.50
C THR A 30 -3.49 -3.13 5.31
N ARG A 31 -4.73 -3.50 4.97
CA ARG A 31 -5.92 -3.05 5.73
C ARG A 31 -5.88 -3.43 7.21
N ARG A 32 -5.45 -4.65 7.54
CA ARG A 32 -5.31 -5.08 8.95
C ARG A 32 -4.22 -4.28 9.65
N TYR A 33 -3.08 -4.06 8.99
CA TYR A 33 -1.97 -3.33 9.57
C TYR A 33 -2.31 -1.86 9.79
N VAL A 34 -3.03 -1.21 8.86
CA VAL A 34 -3.56 0.15 9.05
C VAL A 34 -4.46 0.22 10.28
N LYS A 35 -5.41 -0.72 10.45
CA LYS A 35 -6.27 -0.77 11.65
C LYS A 35 -5.46 -0.88 12.94
N GLN A 36 -4.41 -1.71 12.95
CA GLN A 36 -3.53 -1.85 14.10
C GLN A 36 -2.79 -0.54 14.42
N ILE A 37 -2.19 0.08 13.40
CA ILE A 37 -1.44 1.34 13.57
C ILE A 37 -2.35 2.45 14.08
N LEU A 38 -3.58 2.56 13.57
CA LEU A 38 -4.56 3.53 14.02
C LEU A 38 -4.92 3.37 15.50
N ALA A 39 -4.89 2.13 16.03
CA ALA A 39 -5.14 1.87 17.45
C ALA A 39 -3.92 2.13 18.33
N GLU A 40 -2.70 1.97 17.81
CA GLU A 40 -1.46 2.01 18.59
C GLU A 40 -0.73 3.35 18.54
N ARG A 41 -0.86 4.11 17.45
CA ARG A 41 -0.03 5.31 17.20
C ARG A 41 -0.82 6.59 17.39
N LYS A 42 -0.15 7.55 18.03
CA LYS A 42 -0.66 8.91 18.19
C LYS A 42 -0.60 9.75 16.90
N SER A 43 0.38 9.50 16.04
CA SER A 43 0.56 10.23 14.78
C SER A 43 1.01 9.30 13.66
N ILE A 44 0.45 9.51 12.46
CA ILE A 44 0.71 8.70 11.28
C ILE A 44 1.36 9.57 10.22
N TYR A 45 2.56 9.18 9.78
CA TYR A 45 3.27 9.81 8.68
C TYR A 45 3.50 8.77 7.59
N VAL A 46 3.19 9.10 6.34
CA VAL A 46 3.25 8.16 5.22
C VAL A 46 4.04 8.74 4.04
N ASP A 47 4.99 7.95 3.55
CA ASP A 47 5.71 8.15 2.29
C ASP A 47 5.01 7.32 1.21
N ILE A 48 4.30 7.97 0.29
CA ILE A 48 3.56 7.34 -0.81
C ILE A 48 4.41 7.33 -2.07
N GLY A 49 4.43 6.18 -2.77
CA GLY A 49 5.36 5.98 -3.89
C GLY A 49 6.80 5.75 -3.42
N ALA A 50 6.97 5.24 -2.20
CA ALA A 50 8.27 5.11 -1.53
C ALA A 50 9.26 4.16 -2.24
N GLY A 51 8.79 3.35 -3.19
CA GLY A 51 9.56 2.32 -3.84
C GLY A 51 9.82 1.12 -2.93
N ASN A 52 10.95 0.44 -3.16
CA ASN A 52 11.26 -0.84 -2.51
C ASN A 52 12.07 -0.67 -1.21
N LYS A 53 11.55 0.13 -0.27
CA LYS A 53 12.22 0.42 1.01
C LYS A 53 11.24 0.33 2.19
N LYS A 54 11.76 0.04 3.38
CA LYS A 54 11.02 0.10 4.64
C LYS A 54 11.04 1.50 5.23
N GLY A 55 9.98 1.83 5.96
CA GLY A 55 9.87 3.04 6.74
C GLY A 55 10.93 3.15 7.83
N ARG A 56 11.28 4.38 8.18
CA ARG A 56 12.26 4.72 9.22
C ARG A 56 11.78 5.96 9.97
N ASN A 57 12.24 6.13 11.21
CA ASN A 57 11.97 7.33 12.02
C ASN A 57 10.47 7.67 12.13
N GLY A 58 9.63 6.65 12.32
CA GLY A 58 8.18 6.80 12.48
C GLY A 58 7.36 6.86 11.19
N TRP A 59 8.01 7.00 10.02
CA TRP A 59 7.32 6.99 8.73
C TRP A 59 6.94 5.57 8.30
N LEU A 60 5.75 5.45 7.70
CA LEU A 60 5.31 4.27 6.96
C LEU A 60 5.60 4.48 5.48
N THR A 61 5.89 3.40 4.78
CA THR A 61 6.07 3.42 3.31
C THR A 61 4.93 2.70 2.60
N LEU A 62 4.40 3.29 1.54
CA LEU A 62 3.30 2.74 0.74
C LEU A 62 3.71 2.67 -0.74
N ASP A 63 3.63 1.47 -1.32
CA ASP A 63 3.96 1.24 -2.74
C ASP A 63 3.39 -0.12 -3.23
N LEU A 64 3.56 -0.42 -4.52
CA LEU A 64 3.40 -1.74 -5.14
C LEU A 64 4.71 -2.54 -5.20
N LYS A 65 5.73 -2.20 -4.39
CA LYS A 65 6.97 -2.98 -4.19
C LYS A 65 6.89 -3.91 -2.98
N GLN A 66 7.72 -4.96 -2.95
CA GLN A 66 7.58 -6.00 -1.92
C GLN A 66 8.08 -5.58 -0.54
N ASN A 67 9.05 -4.67 -0.46
CA ASN A 67 9.70 -4.30 0.80
C ASN A 67 9.09 -3.06 1.47
N CYS A 68 8.03 -2.46 0.94
CA CYS A 68 7.31 -1.38 1.63
C CYS A 68 6.53 -1.92 2.85
N ASP A 69 6.08 -1.02 3.72
CA ASP A 69 5.26 -1.37 4.88
C ASP A 69 3.81 -1.67 4.49
N LEU A 70 3.27 -0.86 3.58
CA LEU A 70 1.92 -0.95 3.06
C LEU A 70 1.99 -1.28 1.57
N TYR A 71 1.65 -2.52 1.21
CA TYR A 71 1.50 -2.87 -0.19
C TYR A 71 0.11 -2.44 -0.65
N TRP A 72 0.05 -1.39 -1.46
CA TRP A 72 -1.22 -0.76 -1.83
C TRP A 72 -1.12 -0.07 -3.18
N ASP A 73 -2.21 -0.17 -3.95
CA ASP A 73 -2.37 0.51 -5.22
C ASP A 73 -3.14 1.82 -5.02
N LEU A 74 -2.47 2.94 -5.27
CA LEU A 74 -3.00 4.28 -5.07
C LEU A 74 -4.15 4.65 -6.02
N ASN A 75 -4.40 3.87 -7.07
CA ASN A 75 -5.62 4.03 -7.88
C ASN A 75 -6.90 3.70 -7.09
N ASN A 76 -6.78 3.02 -5.95
CA ASN A 76 -7.89 2.75 -5.03
C ASN A 76 -8.00 3.80 -3.91
N GLY A 77 -7.33 4.94 -4.06
CA GLY A 77 -7.19 5.94 -3.00
C GLY A 77 -6.25 5.50 -1.88
N LEU A 78 -6.26 6.23 -0.78
CA LEU A 78 -5.41 5.94 0.38
C LEU A 78 -6.14 5.01 1.38
N PRO A 79 -5.47 3.96 1.92
CA PRO A 79 -6.12 2.93 2.74
C PRO A 79 -6.38 3.39 4.18
N PHE A 80 -6.52 4.70 4.41
CA PHE A 80 -6.72 5.33 5.70
C PHE A 80 -8.11 5.97 5.78
N PRO A 81 -8.75 6.00 6.96
CA PRO A 81 -9.93 6.80 7.20
C PRO A 81 -9.62 8.30 7.11
N ASP A 82 -10.68 9.11 7.05
CA ASP A 82 -10.58 10.57 6.97
C ASP A 82 -9.90 11.15 8.22
N GLU A 83 -9.06 12.17 8.03
CA GLU A 83 -8.40 12.95 9.08
C GLU A 83 -7.55 12.14 10.09
N THR A 84 -6.95 11.03 9.66
CA THR A 84 -6.09 10.16 10.48
C THR A 84 -4.59 10.30 10.19
N VAL A 85 -4.20 10.75 9.00
CA VAL A 85 -2.82 10.89 8.53
C VAL A 85 -2.36 12.32 8.76
N HIS A 86 -1.26 12.47 9.49
CA HIS A 86 -0.77 13.77 9.91
C HIS A 86 0.21 14.38 8.91
N LYS A 87 0.92 13.54 8.14
CA LYS A 87 1.87 13.96 7.11
C LYS A 87 1.88 12.97 5.96
N VAL A 88 1.75 13.48 4.75
CA VAL A 88 1.99 12.75 3.51
C VAL A 88 3.25 13.31 2.87
N TYR A 89 4.17 12.43 2.50
CA TYR A 89 5.35 12.75 1.70
C TYR A 89 5.29 11.94 0.41
N SER A 90 5.80 12.51 -0.67
CA SER A 90 6.00 11.80 -1.92
C SER A 90 7.18 12.35 -2.68
N SER A 91 7.89 11.48 -3.39
CA SER A 91 8.97 11.84 -4.31
C SER A 91 8.89 10.99 -5.55
N HIS A 92 8.99 11.61 -6.72
CA HIS A 92 8.98 10.92 -8.00
C HIS A 92 7.77 9.99 -8.22
N LEU A 93 6.59 10.42 -7.76
CA LEU A 93 5.35 9.66 -7.88
C LEU A 93 4.37 10.27 -8.88
N PHE A 94 4.07 11.56 -8.75
CA PHE A 94 3.00 12.21 -9.49
C PHE A 94 3.25 12.25 -11.00
N GLU A 95 4.50 12.18 -11.45
CA GLU A 95 4.84 12.05 -12.87
C GLU A 95 4.35 10.75 -13.53
N HIS A 96 3.96 9.75 -12.73
CA HIS A 96 3.41 8.49 -13.22
C HIS A 96 1.89 8.49 -13.38
N PHE A 97 1.22 9.58 -12.97
CA PHE A 97 -0.23 9.72 -13.07
C PHE A 97 -0.59 10.70 -14.20
N THR A 98 -1.76 10.50 -14.80
CA THR A 98 -2.36 11.56 -15.61
C THR A 98 -2.71 12.75 -14.72
N PHE A 99 -2.87 13.94 -15.32
CA PHE A 99 -3.23 15.15 -14.56
C PHE A 99 -4.47 14.94 -13.66
N ARG A 100 -5.50 14.28 -14.19
CA ARG A 100 -6.74 13.98 -13.44
C ARG A 100 -6.50 13.00 -12.29
N GLU A 101 -5.77 11.92 -12.53
CA GLU A 101 -5.50 10.93 -11.48
C GLU A 101 -4.61 11.52 -10.38
N GLY A 102 -3.65 12.38 -10.75
CA GLY A 102 -2.84 13.13 -9.80
C GLY A 102 -3.67 14.05 -8.91
N GLN A 103 -4.64 14.78 -9.48
CA GLN A 103 -5.60 15.59 -8.71
C GLN A 103 -6.42 14.72 -7.74
N GLN A 104 -6.95 13.59 -8.22
CA GLN A 104 -7.70 12.66 -7.37
C GLN A 104 -6.85 12.10 -6.22
N LEU A 105 -5.58 11.81 -6.48
CA LEU A 105 -4.67 11.37 -5.42
C LEU A 105 -4.35 12.49 -4.42
N LEU A 106 -4.25 13.75 -4.88
CA LEU A 106 -4.10 14.90 -3.98
C LEU A 106 -5.35 15.11 -3.11
N ASP A 107 -6.55 14.95 -3.67
CA ASP A 107 -7.80 14.99 -2.92
C ASP A 107 -7.83 13.89 -1.85
N GLU A 108 -7.37 12.69 -2.19
CA GLU A 108 -7.21 11.59 -1.23
C GLU A 108 -6.18 11.92 -0.15
N CYS A 109 -5.07 12.57 -0.49
CA CYS A 109 -4.08 13.02 0.50
C CYS A 109 -4.64 14.07 1.47
N LEU A 110 -5.58 14.90 1.02
CA LEU A 110 -6.27 15.88 1.85
C LEU A 110 -7.38 15.26 2.70
N ARG A 111 -8.04 14.21 2.19
CA ARG A 111 -9.09 13.48 2.91
C ARG A 111 -8.54 12.78 4.14
N VAL A 112 -7.42 12.06 3.98
CA VAL A 112 -6.92 11.11 4.99
C VAL A 112 -6.25 11.71 6.20
#